data_AF-A0ABD0YQ61-F1
#
_entry.id   AF-A0ABD0YQ61-F1
#
_cell.length_a   1.000
_cell.length_b   1.000
_cell.length_c   1.000
_cell.angle_alpha   90.00
_cell.angle_beta   90.00
_cell.angle_gamma   90.00
#
_symmetry.space_group_name_H-M   'P 1'
#
loop_
_entity.id
_entity.type
_entity.pdbx_description
1 polymer ?
#
loop_
_entity_poly.entity_id
_entity_poly.type
_entity_poly.pdbx_seq_one_letter_code
_entity_poly.pdbx_strand_id
1 'polypeptide(L)'
;MKGLMRKRSGAAARLQRALSAKSVRTADSPPQQQPAQPKRQFIMESPVQFTAGVTSQERHLFLFNDLLLIAKARSGGNFKLKEKVRVSEIWLTKSSIDIVAEIHKCQHTSFLIGWPTTNVVATFGYVHNTYSKYVHYHHDGMIKYQHELIYNS
;
A
#
# COMPACT_ATOMS: atom_id res chain seq x y z
N MET A 1 39.74 1.70 -15.56
CA MET A 1 38.48 1.32 -14.86
C MET A 1 37.58 2.55 -14.78
N LYS A 2 36.47 2.59 -15.51
CA LYS A 2 35.51 3.71 -15.44
C LYS A 2 34.21 3.20 -14.83
N GLY A 3 33.98 3.52 -13.56
CA GLY A 3 32.79 3.10 -12.82
C GLY A 3 31.55 3.84 -13.31
N LEU A 4 30.62 3.12 -13.91
CA LEU A 4 29.31 3.62 -14.31
C LEU A 4 28.39 3.67 -13.08
N MET A 5 28.35 4.81 -12.40
CA MET A 5 27.43 5.02 -11.27
C MET A 5 25.99 5.16 -11.80
N ARG A 6 25.17 4.12 -11.58
CA ARG A 6 23.73 4.11 -11.84
C ARG A 6 23.04 5.22 -11.01
N LYS A 7 22.48 6.23 -11.69
CA LYS A 7 21.63 7.29 -11.12
C LYS A 7 20.37 6.67 -10.51
N ARG A 8 20.25 6.67 -9.18
CA ARG A 8 19.00 6.36 -8.46
C ARG A 8 18.03 7.52 -8.65
N SER A 9 16.76 7.22 -8.92
CA SER A 9 15.73 8.22 -9.27
C SER A 9 15.50 9.22 -8.12
N GLY A 10 15.54 10.52 -8.44
CA GLY A 10 15.40 11.62 -7.48
C GLY A 10 13.98 11.85 -6.97
N ALA A 11 13.00 11.07 -7.43
CA ALA A 11 11.59 11.23 -7.04
C ALA A 11 11.37 10.87 -5.56
N ALA A 12 11.98 9.78 -5.07
CA ALA A 12 11.85 9.34 -3.69
C ALA A 12 12.41 10.34 -2.67
N ALA A 13 13.54 10.99 -3.00
CA ALA A 13 14.20 11.95 -2.12
C ALA A 13 13.42 13.26 -1.96
N ARG A 14 12.71 13.71 -3.01
CA ARG A 14 11.93 14.95 -2.98
C ARG A 14 10.69 14.84 -2.08
N LEU A 15 10.10 13.65 -1.98
CA LEU A 15 8.95 13.40 -1.09
C LEU A 15 9.34 13.48 0.40
N GLN A 16 10.54 13.01 0.77
CA GLN A 16 10.99 13.07 2.17
C GLN A 16 11.18 14.51 2.67
N ARG A 17 11.69 15.41 1.82
CA ARG A 17 12.02 16.78 2.25
C ARG A 17 10.79 17.67 2.41
N ALA A 18 9.73 17.44 1.64
CA ALA A 18 8.51 18.25 1.67
C ALA A 18 7.69 18.07 2.97
N LEU A 19 7.85 16.95 3.69
CA LEU A 19 7.06 16.64 4.88
C LEU A 19 7.72 17.07 6.21
N SER A 20 9.00 17.44 6.20
CA SER A 20 9.74 17.86 7.41
C SER A 20 9.63 19.36 7.72
N ALA A 21 9.04 20.16 6.84
CA ALA A 21 9.00 21.61 7.00
C ALA A 21 7.64 22.11 7.51
N LYS A 22 7.33 21.83 8.79
CA LYS A 22 6.53 22.70 9.66
C LYS A 22 6.49 22.12 11.07
N SER A 23 7.39 22.59 11.93
CA SER A 23 7.13 22.64 13.37
C SER A 23 7.80 23.91 13.89
N VAL A 24 6.99 24.97 13.94
CA VAL A 24 7.32 26.25 14.56
C VAL A 24 7.35 25.99 16.07
N ARG A 25 8.50 26.25 16.70
CA ARG A 25 8.73 26.02 18.12
C ARG A 25 8.29 27.26 18.90
N THR A 26 7.26 27.13 19.73
CA THR A 26 7.04 28.02 20.89
C THR A 26 7.61 27.32 22.12
N ALA A 27 8.58 27.95 22.76
CA ALA A 27 9.21 27.47 23.99
C ALA A 27 8.23 27.61 25.17
N ASP A 28 8.08 26.55 25.98
CA ASP A 28 8.39 26.53 27.42
C ASP A 28 7.59 25.42 28.15
N SER A 29 7.92 24.15 27.90
CA SER A 29 7.36 23.02 28.65
C SER A 29 8.39 21.90 28.77
N PRO A 30 8.50 21.21 29.93
CA PRO A 30 9.48 20.16 30.13
C PRO A 30 9.30 19.04 29.09
N PRO A 31 10.39 18.39 28.64
CA PRO A 31 10.32 17.39 27.58
C PRO A 31 9.58 16.14 28.08
N GLN A 32 8.26 16.13 27.93
CA GLN A 32 7.53 14.89 27.82
C GLN A 32 8.13 14.15 26.63
N GLN A 33 8.86 13.06 26.91
CA GLN A 33 9.31 12.11 25.90
C GLN A 33 8.06 11.51 25.26
N GLN A 34 7.50 12.20 24.27
CA GLN A 34 6.53 11.60 23.38
C GLN A 34 7.23 10.39 22.78
N PRO A 35 6.66 9.18 22.87
CA PRO A 35 7.23 8.01 22.22
C PRO A 35 7.47 8.38 20.76
N ALA A 36 8.72 8.26 20.31
CA ALA A 36 9.12 8.63 18.97
C ALA A 36 8.21 7.88 18.00
N GLN A 37 7.37 8.62 17.27
CA GLN A 37 6.45 8.03 16.31
C GLN A 37 7.27 7.17 15.34
N PRO A 38 6.87 5.92 15.06
CA PRO A 38 7.60 5.04 14.16
C PRO A 38 7.85 5.76 12.83
N LYS A 39 9.12 5.83 12.42
CA LYS A 39 9.47 6.54 11.18
C LYS A 39 8.83 5.81 10.00
N ARG A 40 8.12 6.55 9.14
CA ARG A 40 7.54 6.01 7.91
C ARG A 40 8.64 5.44 7.02
N GLN A 41 8.47 4.18 6.60
CA GLN A 41 9.40 3.45 5.74
C GLN A 41 8.67 2.93 4.51
N PHE A 42 9.26 3.16 3.33
CA PHE A 42 8.76 2.60 2.07
C PHE A 42 9.11 1.12 1.98
N ILE A 43 8.12 0.29 1.61
CA ILE A 43 8.24 -1.17 1.55
C ILE A 43 8.31 -1.66 0.10
N MET A 44 7.35 -1.25 -0.73
CA MET A 44 7.27 -1.64 -2.15
C MET A 44 6.26 -0.80 -2.94
N GLU A 45 6.37 -0.88 -4.26
CA GLU A 45 5.38 -0.36 -5.20
C GLU A 45 5.07 -1.40 -6.27
N SER A 46 3.87 -1.35 -6.84
CA SER A 46 3.48 -2.26 -7.92
C SER A 46 2.26 -1.77 -8.70
N PRO A 47 2.23 -1.95 -10.04
CA PRO A 47 1.00 -1.81 -10.80
C PRO A 47 0.02 -2.94 -10.48
N VAL A 48 -1.27 -2.60 -10.40
CA VAL A 48 -2.35 -3.53 -10.08
C VAL A 48 -3.60 -3.15 -10.86
N GLN A 49 -4.43 -4.14 -11.19
CA GLN A 49 -5.78 -3.92 -11.68
C GLN A 49 -6.76 -4.12 -10.52
N PHE A 50 -7.55 -3.09 -10.20
CA PHE A 50 -8.64 -3.17 -9.24
C PHE A 50 -9.94 -3.48 -9.97
N THR A 51 -10.64 -4.52 -9.53
CA THR A 51 -11.93 -4.95 -10.08
C THR A 51 -13.01 -4.89 -9.00
N ALA A 52 -14.17 -4.31 -9.34
CA ALA A 52 -15.38 -4.35 -8.52
C ALA A 52 -16.59 -4.53 -9.45
N GLY A 53 -17.38 -5.58 -9.21
CA GLY A 53 -18.38 -6.08 -10.15
C GLY A 53 -17.74 -6.39 -11.49
N VAL A 54 -18.25 -5.74 -12.54
CA VAL A 54 -17.74 -5.81 -13.91
C VAL A 54 -16.70 -4.73 -14.24
N THR A 55 -16.49 -3.75 -13.35
CA THR A 55 -15.61 -2.61 -13.64
C THR A 55 -14.17 -2.91 -13.25
N SER A 56 -13.23 -2.63 -14.15
CA SER A 56 -11.78 -2.79 -13.92
C SER A 56 -11.04 -1.48 -14.10
N GLN A 57 -10.07 -1.22 -13.22
CA GLN A 57 -9.31 0.01 -13.22
C GLN A 57 -7.84 -0.23 -12.93
N GLU A 58 -6.96 0.31 -13.77
CA GLU A 58 -5.52 0.30 -13.51
C GLU A 58 -5.15 1.28 -12.40
N ARG A 59 -4.35 0.79 -11.46
CA ARG A 59 -3.81 1.50 -10.31
C ARG A 59 -2.34 1.17 -10.09
N HIS A 60 -1.69 2.01 -9.32
CA HIS A 60 -0.33 1.79 -8.84
C HIS A 60 -0.34 1.94 -7.32
N LEU A 61 0.16 0.92 -6.63
CA LEU A 61 0.23 0.89 -5.18
C LEU A 61 1.61 1.35 -4.72
N PHE A 62 1.65 2.11 -3.64
CA PHE A 62 2.86 2.38 -2.87
C PHE A 62 2.58 2.02 -1.42
N LEU A 63 3.22 0.95 -0.95
CA LEU A 63 3.10 0.47 0.42
C LEU A 63 4.22 1.04 1.28
N PHE A 64 3.81 1.65 2.38
CA PHE A 64 4.63 2.01 3.52
C PHE A 64 4.25 1.14 4.72
N ASN A 65 5.05 1.18 5.78
CA ASN A 65 4.76 0.46 7.01
C ASN A 65 3.45 0.90 7.70
N ASP A 66 3.00 2.13 7.49
CA ASP A 66 1.80 2.71 8.11
C ASP A 66 0.70 3.09 7.12
N LEU A 67 1.01 3.17 5.82
CA LEU A 67 0.09 3.63 4.78
C LEU A 67 0.15 2.81 3.50
N LEU A 68 -0.99 2.66 2.84
CA LEU A 68 -1.10 2.31 1.43
C LEU A 68 -1.55 3.52 0.63
N LEU A 69 -0.77 3.92 -0.37
CA LEU A 69 -1.18 4.93 -1.35
C LEU A 69 -1.60 4.23 -2.64
N ILE A 70 -2.79 4.58 -3.13
CA ILE A 70 -3.35 4.09 -4.38
C ILE A 70 -3.36 5.26 -5.35
N ALA A 71 -2.70 5.11 -6.49
CA ALA A 71 -2.60 6.16 -7.50
C ALA A 71 -2.99 5.66 -8.89
N LYS A 72 -3.25 6.60 -9.80
CA LYS A 72 -3.34 6.34 -11.23
C LYS A 72 -2.09 6.88 -11.92
N ALA A 73 -1.40 6.03 -12.67
CA ALA A 73 -0.28 6.44 -13.50
C ALA A 73 -0.73 7.46 -14.56
N ARG A 74 0.11 8.45 -14.82
CA ARG A 74 0.00 9.44 -15.89
C ARG A 74 1.19 9.27 -16.83
N SER A 75 1.10 9.86 -18.01
CA SER A 75 2.24 9.94 -18.92
C SER A 75 3.44 10.62 -18.25
N GLY A 76 4.65 10.21 -18.65
CA GLY A 76 5.90 10.78 -18.13
C GLY A 76 6.25 10.37 -16.70
N GLY A 77 5.74 9.23 -16.21
CA GLY A 77 6.11 8.67 -14.90
C GLY A 77 5.53 9.43 -13.69
N ASN A 78 4.52 10.27 -13.91
CA ASN A 78 3.80 10.95 -12.84
C ASN A 78 2.63 10.11 -12.34
N PHE A 79 2.22 10.34 -11.09
CA PHE A 79 1.10 9.62 -10.48
C PHE A 79 0.10 10.61 -9.90
N LYS A 80 -1.19 10.39 -10.18
CA LYS A 80 -2.28 11.08 -9.49
C LYS A 80 -2.75 10.23 -8.33
N LEU A 81 -2.57 10.71 -7.09
CA LEU A 81 -3.12 10.06 -5.90
C LEU A 81 -4.64 9.93 -6.04
N LYS A 82 -5.15 8.75 -5.75
CA LYS A 82 -6.58 8.42 -5.73
C LYS A 82 -7.04 8.23 -4.31
N GLU A 83 -6.32 7.41 -3.55
CA GLU A 83 -6.64 7.12 -2.16
C GLU A 83 -5.38 6.98 -1.31
N LYS A 84 -5.56 7.26 -0.02
CA LYS A 84 -4.55 7.12 1.03
C LYS A 84 -5.23 6.43 2.21
N VAL A 85 -4.79 5.22 2.51
CA VAL A 85 -5.42 4.35 3.51
C VAL A 85 -4.39 3.98 4.56
N ARG A 86 -4.77 3.93 5.85
CA ARG A 86 -3.87 3.40 6.87
C ARG A 86 -3.77 1.90 6.75
N VAL A 87 -2.58 1.35 6.93
CA VAL A 87 -2.38 -0.11 6.88
C VAL A 87 -3.25 -0.83 7.92
N SER A 88 -3.48 -0.21 9.08
CA SER A 88 -4.35 -0.73 10.15
C SER A 88 -5.84 -0.79 9.79
N GLU A 89 -6.26 -0.19 8.68
CA GLU A 89 -7.66 -0.16 8.23
C GLU A 89 -7.92 -1.10 7.05
N ILE A 90 -6.87 -1.76 6.57
CA ILE A 90 -6.94 -2.63 5.40
C ILE A 90 -7.18 -4.05 5.86
N TRP A 91 -8.10 -4.74 5.19
CA TRP A 91 -8.26 -6.18 5.28
C TRP A 91 -8.00 -6.84 3.93
N LEU A 92 -7.46 -8.05 3.97
CA LEU A 92 -7.11 -8.84 2.78
C LEU A 92 -7.75 -10.22 2.90
N THR A 93 -8.25 -10.76 1.80
CA THR A 93 -8.63 -12.18 1.73
C THR A 93 -8.32 -12.80 0.38
N LYS A 94 -7.87 -14.05 0.40
CA LYS A 94 -7.67 -14.87 -0.80
C LYS A 94 -8.92 -15.63 -1.21
N SER A 95 -9.82 -15.90 -0.26
CA SER A 95 -11.13 -16.48 -0.51
C SER A 95 -12.12 -15.40 -0.92
N SER A 96 -13.24 -15.79 -1.54
CA SER A 96 -14.37 -14.87 -1.82
C SER A 96 -14.13 -13.79 -2.88
N ILE A 97 -13.20 -14.02 -3.82
CA ILE A 97 -13.02 -13.14 -5.00
C ILE A 97 -14.33 -13.02 -5.79
N ASP A 98 -15.08 -14.11 -5.91
CA ASP A 98 -16.32 -14.19 -6.68
C ASP A 98 -17.48 -13.37 -6.08
N ILE A 99 -17.36 -12.93 -4.82
CA ILE A 99 -18.34 -12.05 -4.17
C ILE A 99 -18.19 -10.61 -4.66
N VAL A 100 -16.96 -10.19 -4.99
CA VAL A 100 -16.65 -8.80 -5.34
C VAL A 100 -16.39 -8.62 -6.84
N ALA A 101 -15.90 -9.65 -7.53
CA ALA A 101 -15.71 -9.63 -8.97
C ALA A 101 -16.69 -10.61 -9.63
N GLU A 102 -17.50 -10.09 -10.55
CA GLU A 102 -18.38 -10.90 -11.41
C GLU A 102 -17.62 -11.51 -12.61
N ILE A 103 -16.31 -11.28 -12.69
CA ILE A 103 -15.42 -11.76 -13.74
C ILE A 103 -14.41 -12.73 -13.11
N HIS A 104 -14.23 -13.91 -13.71
CA HIS A 104 -13.21 -14.87 -13.28
C HIS A 104 -11.81 -14.24 -13.23
N LYS A 105 -11.18 -14.28 -12.06
CA LYS A 105 -9.78 -13.88 -11.85
C LYS A 105 -8.96 -15.05 -11.32
N CYS A 106 -7.68 -15.10 -11.70
CA CYS A 106 -6.75 -16.11 -11.20
C CYS A 106 -6.45 -15.86 -9.72
N GLN A 107 -6.83 -16.80 -8.85
CA GLN A 107 -6.59 -16.73 -7.40
C GLN A 107 -5.09 -16.74 -7.03
N HIS A 108 -4.22 -17.19 -7.94
CA HIS A 108 -2.78 -17.19 -7.74
C HIS A 108 -2.14 -15.79 -7.87
N THR A 109 -2.80 -14.89 -8.61
CA THR A 109 -2.31 -13.51 -8.84
C THR A 109 -3.26 -12.45 -8.31
N SER A 110 -4.37 -12.88 -7.70
CA SER A 110 -5.42 -11.98 -7.26
C SER A 110 -5.81 -12.27 -5.81
N PHE A 111 -6.19 -11.22 -5.10
CA PHE A 111 -6.82 -11.29 -3.79
C PHE A 111 -7.77 -10.11 -3.61
N LEU A 112 -8.74 -10.25 -2.72
CA LEU A 112 -9.60 -9.15 -2.30
C LEU A 112 -8.83 -8.29 -1.31
N ILE A 113 -8.86 -6.98 -1.55
CA ILE A 113 -8.39 -5.95 -0.63
C ILE A 113 -9.54 -5.00 -0.33
N GLY A 114 -9.72 -4.64 0.93
CA GLY A 114 -10.72 -3.67 1.33
C GLY A 114 -10.27 -2.77 2.47
N TRP A 115 -11.00 -1.68 2.63
CA TRP A 115 -10.92 -0.67 3.68
C TRP A 115 -12.33 -0.06 3.83
N PRO A 116 -12.63 0.76 4.87
CA PRO A 116 -14.01 1.05 5.30
C PRO A 116 -15.03 1.43 4.21
N THR A 117 -14.60 2.04 3.11
CA THR A 117 -15.48 2.51 2.04
C THR A 117 -15.44 1.66 0.77
N THR A 118 -14.50 0.72 0.66
CA THR A 118 -14.16 0.11 -0.63
C THR A 118 -13.73 -1.34 -0.45
N ASN A 119 -14.27 -2.23 -1.28
CA ASN A 119 -13.79 -3.59 -1.46
C ASN A 119 -13.53 -3.81 -2.95
N VAL A 120 -12.34 -4.28 -3.29
CA VAL A 120 -11.94 -4.55 -4.68
C VAL A 120 -11.09 -5.81 -4.75
N VAL A 121 -11.17 -6.47 -5.89
CA VAL A 121 -10.21 -7.53 -6.24
C VAL A 121 -8.99 -6.88 -6.86
N ALA A 122 -7.83 -7.06 -6.22
CA ALA A 122 -6.53 -6.64 -6.71
C ALA A 122 -5.89 -7.78 -7.51
N THR A 123 -5.66 -7.57 -8.80
CA THR A 123 -5.00 -8.52 -9.71
C THR A 123 -3.65 -7.98 -10.15
N PHE A 124 -2.59 -8.76 -9.95
CA PHE A 124 -1.21 -8.41 -10.31
C PHE A 124 -0.79 -9.10 -11.61
N GLY A 125 -0.06 -8.37 -12.47
CA GLY A 125 0.34 -8.86 -13.80
C GLY A 125 1.45 -9.92 -13.80
N TYR A 126 2.17 -10.09 -12.69
CA TYR A 126 3.25 -11.07 -12.56
C TYR A 126 3.21 -11.73 -11.18
N VAL A 127 3.46 -13.05 -11.16
CA VAL A 127 3.47 -13.87 -9.92
C VAL A 127 4.65 -13.53 -9.00
N HIS A 128 5.67 -12.81 -9.48
CA HIS A 128 6.95 -12.72 -8.79
C HIS A 128 7.02 -11.57 -7.75
N ASN A 129 7.38 -11.94 -6.52
CA ASN A 129 7.83 -11.11 -5.39
C ASN A 129 6.79 -10.19 -4.74
N THR A 130 5.91 -9.51 -5.49
CA THR A 130 4.91 -8.59 -4.92
C THR A 130 3.82 -9.33 -4.14
N TYR A 131 3.18 -10.33 -4.74
CA TYR A 131 2.09 -11.11 -4.11
C TYR A 131 2.57 -11.80 -2.83
N SER A 132 3.67 -12.55 -2.89
CA SER A 132 4.25 -13.18 -1.70
C SER A 132 4.69 -12.16 -0.66
N LYS A 133 5.25 -11.00 -1.04
CA LYS A 133 5.63 -9.97 -0.07
C LYS A 133 4.40 -9.37 0.63
N TYR A 134 3.34 -8.99 -0.09
CA TYR A 134 2.11 -8.46 0.55
C TYR A 134 1.47 -9.48 1.50
N VAL A 135 1.49 -10.77 1.13
CA VAL A 135 0.94 -11.86 1.95
C VAL A 135 1.88 -12.24 3.11
N HIS A 136 3.21 -12.16 2.94
CA HIS A 136 4.17 -12.42 4.03
C HIS A 136 4.21 -11.30 5.06
N TYR A 137 4.04 -10.01 4.67
CA TYR A 137 3.85 -8.91 5.64
C TYR A 137 2.58 -9.08 6.51
N HIS A 138 1.61 -9.87 6.05
CA HIS A 138 0.44 -10.26 6.82
C HIS A 138 0.74 -11.41 7.81
N HIS A 139 1.58 -12.39 7.43
CA HIS A 139 1.91 -13.52 8.29
C HIS A 139 2.92 -13.17 9.41
N ASP A 140 3.88 -12.29 9.14
CA ASP A 140 4.92 -11.87 10.10
C ASP A 140 4.52 -10.70 11.03
N GLY A 141 3.21 -10.38 11.14
CA GLY A 141 2.68 -9.74 12.34
C GLY A 141 2.51 -8.21 12.37
N MET A 142 2.24 -7.52 11.25
CA MET A 142 1.90 -6.08 11.29
C MET A 142 0.55 -5.69 10.65
N ILE A 143 -0.15 -6.63 10.02
CA ILE A 143 -1.57 -6.46 9.63
C ILE A 143 -2.37 -7.60 10.27
N LYS A 144 -2.37 -7.66 11.60
CA LYS A 144 -3.44 -8.36 12.30
C LYS A 144 -4.65 -7.44 12.23
N TYR A 145 -5.77 -7.90 11.68
CA TYR A 145 -7.14 -7.59 12.06
C TYR A 145 -8.04 -8.05 10.90
N GLN A 146 -8.63 -9.24 11.06
CA GLN A 146 -9.95 -9.70 10.57
C GLN A 146 -10.02 -11.14 10.03
N HIS A 147 -8.94 -11.92 10.00
CA HIS A 147 -9.10 -13.36 9.73
C HIS A 147 -9.75 -14.12 10.92
N GLU A 148 -9.70 -13.54 12.12
CA GLU A 148 -10.19 -14.18 13.36
C GLU A 148 -11.62 -13.77 13.76
N LEU A 149 -12.24 -12.80 13.06
CA LEU A 149 -13.61 -12.36 13.33
C LEU A 149 -14.67 -13.05 12.45
N ILE A 150 -14.25 -13.70 11.36
CA ILE A 150 -15.20 -14.36 10.42
C ILE A 150 -15.40 -15.84 10.77
N TYR A 151 -14.49 -16.46 11.53
CA TYR A 151 -14.57 -17.89 11.89
C TYR A 151 -15.07 -18.18 13.31
N ASN A 152 -15.36 -17.15 14.12
CA ASN A 152 -15.85 -17.29 15.49
C ASN A 152 -17.23 -16.62 15.72
N SER A 153 -18.08 -16.55 14.71
CA SER A 153 -19.50 -16.20 14.86
C SER A 153 -20.39 -17.12 14.05
#